data_AF-M9YM22-F1
#
_entry.id   AF-M9YM22-F1
#
_cell.length_a   1.000
_cell.length_b   1.000
_cell.length_c   1.000
_cell.angle_alpha   90.00
_cell.angle_beta   90.00
_cell.angle_gamma   90.00
#
_symmetry.space_group_name_H-M   'P 1'
#
loop_
_entity.id
_entity.type
_entity.pdbx_description
1 polymer ?
#
loop_
_entity_poly.entity_id
_entity_poly.type
_entity_poly.pdbx_seq_one_letter_code
_entity_poly.pdbx_strand_id
1 'polypeptide(L)'
;MLERPAIAHHGGSHIEEVSMRIASFVARLAAVSLGLVSAVVGAGEEAQLVASINAYRAQVQSCAGRAAGELPPLTDDPRLILPADGSGDLRESLGLAAYPLVNAQAISLSGPRDAQAAMATLRQSFCQVVLDPQFVDIGVSRAERDWRIVLARPLLAGRMGDWQAEGQKLLEQINAVRAQPRQCAGQRFAAAPPLAWSSVLGGAAESHSRAMANGNFFDHKDRDGRTPSDRAELAGYTGGLIGENIAAAMDNARKVVDGWLASPGHCANLMNPQFSELGAAYAADPKSDAGIYWTALFGAP
;
A
#
# COMPACT_ATOMS: atom_id res chain seq x y z
N MET A 1 -21.71 35.18 26.44
CA MET A 1 -21.03 34.15 27.25
C MET A 1 -21.89 32.91 27.22
N LEU A 2 -21.53 31.91 26.40
CA LEU A 2 -22.05 30.54 26.42
C LEU A 2 -21.15 29.74 25.45
N GLU A 3 -20.07 29.21 26.00
CA GLU A 3 -19.24 28.18 25.36
C GLU A 3 -19.93 26.82 25.46
N ARG A 4 -19.79 25.99 24.40
CA ARG A 4 -19.78 24.51 24.42
C ARG A 4 -19.68 23.95 22.99
N PRO A 5 -19.15 22.73 22.78
CA PRO A 5 -17.74 22.34 22.97
C PRO A 5 -17.13 21.77 21.67
N ALA A 6 -15.81 21.76 21.59
CA ALA A 6 -15.06 21.13 20.51
C ALA A 6 -15.22 19.60 20.51
N ILE A 7 -15.58 19.03 19.37
CA ILE A 7 -15.58 17.58 19.14
C ILE A 7 -14.15 17.18 18.81
N ALA A 8 -13.51 16.48 19.76
CA ALA A 8 -12.23 15.83 19.52
C ALA A 8 -12.45 14.58 18.66
N HIS A 9 -11.99 14.58 17.41
CA HIS A 9 -11.85 13.37 16.61
C HIS A 9 -10.71 12.51 17.20
N HIS A 10 -11.07 11.45 17.93
CA HIS A 10 -10.13 10.37 18.25
C HIS A 10 -10.01 9.45 17.03
N GLY A 11 -8.89 9.52 16.32
CA GLY A 11 -8.48 8.51 15.34
C GLY A 11 -8.00 7.24 16.04
N GLY A 12 -8.94 6.34 16.36
CA GLY A 12 -8.63 4.99 16.83
C GLY A 12 -8.59 3.98 15.68
N SER A 13 -7.66 3.03 15.71
CA SER A 13 -7.66 1.85 14.82
C SER A 13 -8.91 1.01 15.12
N HIS A 14 -9.82 0.89 14.15
CA HIS A 14 -11.11 0.19 14.28
C HIS A 14 -11.00 -1.25 13.75
N ILE A 15 -10.57 -2.16 14.60
CA ILE A 15 -10.54 -3.59 14.30
C ILE A 15 -11.84 -4.24 14.76
N GLU A 16 -12.64 -4.70 13.81
CA GLU A 16 -13.95 -5.29 14.08
C GLU A 16 -14.16 -6.56 13.26
N GLU A 17 -14.87 -7.52 13.86
CA GLU A 17 -15.37 -8.71 13.18
C GLU A 17 -16.89 -8.68 13.17
N VAL A 18 -17.49 -8.83 11.99
CA VAL A 18 -18.95 -8.83 11.82
C VAL A 18 -19.38 -10.14 11.18
N SER A 19 -20.30 -10.84 11.83
CA SER A 19 -20.79 -12.16 11.41
C SER A 19 -22.26 -12.09 10.97
N MET A 20 -22.60 -12.75 9.86
CA MET A 20 -23.99 -12.92 9.42
C MET A 20 -24.28 -14.36 9.00
N ARG A 21 -25.36 -14.93 9.55
CA ARG A 21 -25.86 -16.27 9.21
C ARG A 21 -27.09 -16.16 8.30
N ILE A 22 -27.07 -16.83 7.16
CA ILE A 22 -28.22 -16.89 6.23
C ILE A 22 -28.96 -18.22 6.42
N ALA A 23 -30.18 -18.16 6.95
CA ALA A 23 -31.07 -19.33 7.01
C ALA A 23 -31.82 -19.49 5.68
N SER A 24 -31.56 -20.58 4.94
CA SER A 24 -32.29 -20.89 3.70
C SER A 24 -33.54 -21.74 4.00
N PHE A 25 -34.74 -21.22 3.70
CA PHE A 25 -35.96 -22.04 3.59
C PHE A 25 -35.98 -22.71 2.20
N VAL A 26 -35.95 -24.04 2.14
CA VAL A 26 -35.99 -24.79 0.87
C VAL A 26 -37.39 -25.38 0.66
N ALA A 27 -38.13 -24.90 -0.33
CA ALA A 27 -39.24 -25.64 -0.92
C ALA A 27 -38.68 -26.72 -1.84
N ARG A 28 -38.95 -27.99 -1.54
CA ARG A 28 -38.46 -29.14 -2.33
C ARG A 28 -39.29 -29.30 -3.60
N LEU A 29 -38.67 -29.10 -4.76
CA LEU A 29 -39.10 -29.68 -6.03
C LEU A 29 -37.91 -30.45 -6.61
N ALA A 30 -38.07 -31.76 -6.74
CA ALA A 30 -37.06 -32.65 -7.29
C ALA A 30 -37.21 -32.68 -8.83
N ALA A 31 -36.13 -32.33 -9.53
CA ALA A 31 -35.95 -32.68 -10.93
C ALA A 31 -34.56 -33.30 -11.07
N VAL A 32 -34.52 -34.52 -11.61
CA VAL A 32 -33.28 -35.26 -11.90
C VAL A 32 -32.92 -34.97 -13.35
N SER A 33 -31.76 -34.36 -13.58
CA SER A 33 -31.15 -34.23 -14.90
C SER A 33 -29.74 -34.82 -14.86
N LEU A 34 -29.52 -35.83 -15.70
CA LEU A 34 -28.21 -36.41 -16.00
C LEU A 34 -27.53 -35.52 -17.05
N GLY A 35 -26.39 -34.91 -16.71
CA GLY A 35 -25.68 -34.00 -17.60
C GLY A 35 -24.17 -34.10 -17.43
N LEU A 36 -23.48 -34.21 -18.57
CA LEU A 36 -22.05 -34.48 -18.77
C LEU A 36 -21.12 -33.59 -17.94
N VAL A 37 -20.10 -34.21 -17.30
CA VAL A 37 -19.02 -33.51 -16.60
C VAL A 37 -17.89 -33.20 -17.57
N SER A 38 -17.82 -31.95 -18.02
CA SER A 38 -16.59 -31.38 -18.56
C SER A 38 -15.81 -30.77 -17.40
N ALA A 39 -14.63 -31.31 -17.10
CA ALA A 39 -13.74 -30.78 -16.08
C ALA A 39 -13.06 -29.50 -16.59
N VAL A 40 -13.72 -28.36 -16.41
CA VAL A 40 -13.04 -27.06 -16.44
C VAL A 40 -12.37 -26.92 -15.08
N VAL A 41 -11.03 -26.85 -15.05
CA VAL A 41 -10.29 -26.49 -13.83
C VAL A 41 -10.57 -25.01 -13.57
N GLY A 42 -11.69 -24.73 -12.92
CA GLY A 42 -12.04 -23.39 -12.49
C GLY A 42 -11.08 -22.93 -11.39
N ALA A 43 -10.77 -21.64 -11.38
CA ALA A 43 -10.13 -21.02 -10.22
C ALA A 43 -10.95 -21.34 -8.96
N GLY A 44 -10.29 -21.53 -7.81
CA GLY A 44 -10.98 -21.79 -6.54
C GLY A 44 -12.05 -20.75 -6.24
N GLU A 45 -13.09 -21.14 -5.52
CA GLU A 45 -14.24 -20.30 -5.16
C GLU A 45 -13.82 -19.01 -4.44
N GLU A 46 -12.76 -19.08 -3.63
CA GLU A 46 -12.13 -17.95 -2.95
C GLU A 46 -11.55 -16.94 -3.95
N ALA A 47 -10.79 -17.41 -4.95
CA ALA A 47 -10.22 -16.57 -5.99
C ALA A 47 -11.31 -15.93 -6.88
N GLN A 48 -12.38 -16.68 -7.17
CA GLN A 48 -13.55 -16.14 -7.89
C GLN A 48 -14.26 -15.05 -7.08
N LEU A 49 -14.36 -15.19 -5.76
CA LEU A 49 -14.92 -14.16 -4.88
C LEU A 49 -14.05 -12.90 -4.85
N VAL A 50 -12.72 -13.04 -4.72
CA VAL A 50 -11.77 -11.90 -4.79
C VAL A 50 -11.91 -11.17 -6.13
N ALA A 51 -11.95 -11.89 -7.25
CA ALA A 51 -12.17 -11.30 -8.56
C ALA A 51 -13.51 -10.55 -8.66
N SER A 52 -14.58 -11.12 -8.10
CA SER A 52 -15.92 -10.50 -8.08
C SER A 52 -15.97 -9.23 -7.23
N ILE A 53 -15.26 -9.22 -6.09
CA ILE A 53 -15.10 -8.05 -5.23
C ILE A 53 -14.33 -6.95 -5.96
N ASN A 54 -13.22 -7.28 -6.62
CA ASN A 54 -12.43 -6.30 -7.36
C ASN A 54 -13.18 -5.74 -8.57
N ALA A 55 -13.96 -6.56 -9.27
CA ALA A 55 -14.84 -6.10 -10.35
C ALA A 55 -15.96 -5.18 -9.82
N TYR A 56 -16.46 -5.45 -8.62
CA TYR A 56 -17.44 -4.58 -7.94
C TYR A 56 -16.82 -3.23 -7.54
N ARG A 57 -15.60 -3.23 -7.00
CA ARG A 57 -14.85 -2.01 -6.62
C ARG A 57 -14.47 -1.12 -7.80
N ALA A 58 -14.28 -1.70 -8.98
CA ALA A 58 -13.88 -0.97 -10.20
C ALA A 58 -15.02 -0.20 -10.89
N GLN A 59 -16.23 -0.16 -10.31
CA GLN A 59 -17.40 0.49 -10.92
C GLN A 59 -17.91 1.62 -10.01
N VAL A 60 -18.32 2.73 -10.62
CA VAL A 60 -19.10 3.77 -9.92
C VAL A 60 -20.46 3.20 -9.55
N GLN A 61 -20.81 3.27 -8.26
CA GLN A 61 -22.05 2.67 -7.77
C GLN A 61 -22.59 3.34 -6.52
N SER A 62 -23.74 2.87 -6.03
CA SER A 62 -24.33 3.32 -4.77
C SER A 62 -24.31 2.19 -3.73
N CYS A 63 -23.92 2.51 -2.52
CA CYS A 63 -24.00 1.63 -1.36
C CYS A 63 -24.65 2.38 -0.20
N ALA A 64 -25.72 1.80 0.38
CA ALA A 64 -26.50 2.41 1.45
C ALA A 64 -26.92 3.87 1.18
N GLY A 65 -27.27 4.18 -0.08
CA GLY A 65 -27.69 5.52 -0.51
C GLY A 65 -26.57 6.53 -0.73
N ARG A 66 -25.29 6.12 -0.61
CA ARG A 66 -24.12 6.95 -0.89
C ARG A 66 -23.42 6.49 -2.15
N ALA A 67 -23.00 7.44 -2.99
CA ALA A 67 -22.15 7.14 -4.14
C ALA A 67 -20.77 6.69 -3.67
N ALA A 68 -20.28 5.58 -4.23
CA ALA A 68 -18.92 5.09 -4.11
C ALA A 68 -18.25 5.24 -5.49
N GLY A 69 -17.12 5.93 -5.53
CA GLY A 69 -16.30 6.06 -6.73
C GLY A 69 -15.55 4.76 -7.06
N GLU A 70 -14.88 4.76 -8.21
CA GLU A 70 -14.01 3.64 -8.61
C GLU A 70 -12.83 3.52 -7.65
N LEU A 71 -12.55 2.29 -7.21
CA LEU A 71 -11.44 1.98 -6.32
C LEU A 71 -10.44 1.03 -7.01
N PRO A 72 -9.14 1.15 -6.71
CA PRO A 72 -8.16 0.15 -7.13
C PRO A 72 -8.53 -1.26 -6.64
N PRO A 73 -8.11 -2.31 -7.38
CA PRO A 73 -8.29 -3.67 -6.94
C PRO A 73 -7.51 -3.92 -5.64
N LEU A 74 -8.10 -4.73 -4.76
CA LEU A 74 -7.44 -5.25 -3.57
C LEU A 74 -6.36 -6.25 -4.00
N THR A 75 -5.23 -6.23 -3.28
CA THR A 75 -4.14 -7.18 -3.44
C THR A 75 -4.38 -8.39 -2.56
N ASP A 76 -4.32 -9.59 -3.14
CA ASP A 76 -4.39 -10.84 -2.37
C ASP A 76 -3.14 -10.97 -1.48
N ASP A 77 -3.33 -11.15 -0.17
CA ASP A 77 -2.24 -11.38 0.79
C ASP A 77 -2.47 -12.70 1.54
N PRO A 78 -1.58 -13.69 1.41
CA PRO A 78 -1.76 -15.00 2.03
C PRO A 78 -1.81 -14.95 3.56
N ARG A 79 -1.28 -13.90 4.19
CA ARG A 79 -1.34 -13.71 5.66
C ARG A 79 -2.73 -13.32 6.15
N LEU A 80 -3.62 -12.90 5.25
CA LEU A 80 -5.02 -12.59 5.54
C LEU A 80 -5.95 -13.79 5.33
N ILE A 81 -5.43 -14.93 4.84
CA ILE A 81 -6.19 -16.19 4.72
C ILE A 81 -6.25 -16.85 6.09
N LEU A 82 -7.19 -16.38 6.92
CA LEU A 82 -7.45 -16.88 8.27
C LEU A 82 -8.52 -17.99 8.26
N PRO A 83 -8.57 -18.92 9.23
CA PRO A 83 -9.58 -19.97 9.26
C PRO A 83 -11.02 -19.43 9.18
N ALA A 84 -11.83 -20.06 8.33
CA ALA A 84 -13.20 -19.62 8.03
C ALA A 84 -14.18 -19.84 9.19
N ASP A 85 -13.88 -20.80 10.07
CA ASP A 85 -14.61 -21.15 11.28
C ASP A 85 -14.07 -20.43 12.54
N GLY A 86 -12.99 -19.64 12.40
CA GLY A 86 -12.27 -19.09 13.53
C GLY A 86 -13.08 -18.03 14.28
N SER A 87 -13.53 -18.33 15.49
CA SER A 87 -14.16 -17.40 16.43
C SER A 87 -13.17 -16.58 17.29
N GLY A 88 -11.89 -16.56 16.91
CA GLY A 88 -10.81 -15.91 17.65
C GLY A 88 -10.66 -14.42 17.33
N ASP A 89 -9.92 -13.71 18.18
CA ASP A 89 -9.60 -12.29 17.99
C ASP A 89 -8.84 -12.09 16.67
N LEU A 90 -9.43 -11.29 15.78
CA LEU A 90 -8.85 -10.94 14.48
C LEU A 90 -7.46 -10.31 14.64
N ARG A 91 -7.25 -9.46 15.65
CA ARG A 91 -5.95 -8.82 15.89
C ARG A 91 -4.90 -9.84 16.30
N GLU A 92 -5.25 -10.80 17.15
CA GLU A 92 -4.35 -11.88 17.55
C GLU A 92 -3.97 -12.76 16.36
N SER A 93 -4.96 -13.16 15.57
CA SER A 93 -4.76 -13.99 14.37
C SER A 93 -3.85 -13.32 13.34
N LEU A 94 -4.04 -12.01 13.11
CA LEU A 94 -3.19 -11.22 12.22
C LEU A 94 -1.77 -11.01 12.79
N GLY A 95 -1.65 -10.91 14.12
CA GLY A 95 -0.36 -10.88 14.80
C GLY A 95 0.44 -12.17 14.62
N LEU A 96 -0.21 -13.33 14.75
CA LEU A 96 0.39 -14.65 14.51
C LEU A 96 0.81 -14.84 13.05
N ALA A 97 0.03 -14.28 12.11
CA ALA A 97 0.37 -14.28 10.69
C ALA A 97 1.46 -13.24 10.31
N ALA A 98 1.97 -12.48 11.28
CA ALA A 98 2.89 -11.36 11.08
C ALA A 98 2.40 -10.37 10.01
N TYR A 99 1.08 -10.11 9.98
CA TYR A 99 0.52 -9.09 9.13
C TYR A 99 0.77 -7.71 9.76
N PRO A 100 1.38 -6.76 9.01
CA PRO A 100 1.74 -5.46 9.56
C PRO A 100 0.51 -4.56 9.63
N LEU A 101 -0.27 -4.69 10.70
CA LEU A 101 -1.63 -4.19 10.78
C LEU A 101 -1.72 -2.69 11.14
N VAL A 102 -2.34 -1.87 10.28
CA VAL A 102 -2.85 -0.53 10.67
C VAL A 102 -4.34 -0.62 10.98
N ASN A 103 -5.09 -1.22 10.07
CA ASN A 103 -6.51 -1.49 10.27
C ASN A 103 -6.92 -2.77 9.53
N ALA A 104 -7.90 -3.50 10.08
CA ALA A 104 -8.51 -4.64 9.39
C ALA A 104 -9.94 -4.84 9.85
N GLN A 105 -10.76 -5.38 8.95
CA GLN A 105 -12.09 -5.87 9.25
C GLN A 105 -12.26 -7.26 8.67
N ALA A 106 -12.93 -8.13 9.44
CA ALA A 106 -13.32 -9.46 8.98
C ALA A 106 -14.83 -9.53 8.82
N ILE A 107 -15.26 -10.07 7.68
CA ILE A 107 -16.64 -10.42 7.39
C ILE A 107 -16.74 -11.93 7.39
N SER A 108 -17.59 -12.46 8.25
CA SER A 108 -17.86 -13.90 8.35
C SER A 108 -19.27 -14.18 7.82
N LEU A 109 -19.37 -14.99 6.76
CA LEU A 109 -20.63 -15.37 6.12
C LEU A 109 -20.89 -16.86 6.28
N SER A 110 -22.02 -17.23 6.86
CA SER A 110 -22.46 -18.63 6.91
C SER A 110 -23.64 -18.85 5.97
N GLY A 111 -23.55 -19.85 5.09
CA GLY A 111 -24.64 -20.30 4.24
C GLY A 111 -24.43 -20.22 2.73
N PRO A 112 -23.73 -19.20 2.17
CA PRO A 112 -23.45 -19.13 0.74
C PRO A 112 -22.74 -20.38 0.22
N ARG A 113 -23.22 -20.93 -0.90
CA ARG A 113 -22.70 -22.18 -1.48
C ARG A 113 -21.56 -21.97 -2.46
N ASP A 114 -21.40 -20.75 -2.96
CA ASP A 114 -20.46 -20.38 -4.00
C ASP A 114 -20.12 -18.88 -3.90
N ALA A 115 -19.11 -18.47 -4.65
CA ALA A 115 -18.63 -17.09 -4.72
C ALA A 115 -19.72 -16.11 -5.13
N GLN A 116 -20.63 -16.53 -6.03
CA GLN A 116 -21.72 -15.68 -6.50
C GLN A 116 -22.72 -15.36 -5.38
N ALA A 117 -23.13 -16.36 -4.60
CA ALA A 117 -24.00 -16.19 -3.44
C ALA A 117 -23.31 -15.40 -2.30
N ALA A 118 -22.00 -15.61 -2.10
CA ALA A 118 -21.23 -14.84 -1.13
C ALA A 118 -21.16 -13.36 -1.57
N MET A 119 -20.84 -13.08 -2.83
CA MET A 119 -20.81 -11.72 -3.37
C MET A 119 -22.17 -11.03 -3.29
N ALA A 120 -23.27 -11.73 -3.59
CA ALA A 120 -24.63 -11.17 -3.44
C ALA A 120 -24.89 -10.69 -2.01
N THR A 121 -24.43 -11.48 -1.03
CA THR A 121 -24.52 -11.14 0.40
C THR A 121 -23.66 -9.92 0.73
N LEU A 122 -22.42 -9.88 0.25
CA LEU A 122 -21.51 -8.76 0.44
C LEU A 122 -22.10 -7.45 -0.11
N ARG A 123 -22.71 -7.47 -1.31
CA ARG A 123 -23.36 -6.29 -1.89
C ARG A 123 -24.52 -5.77 -1.06
N GLN A 124 -25.30 -6.67 -0.48
CA GLN A 124 -26.50 -6.29 0.25
C GLN A 124 -26.20 -5.76 1.65
N SER A 125 -25.29 -6.41 2.36
CA SER A 125 -25.12 -6.20 3.81
C SER A 125 -23.76 -5.61 4.18
N PHE A 126 -22.75 -5.73 3.32
CA PHE A 126 -21.37 -5.36 3.63
C PHE A 126 -20.72 -4.45 2.58
N CYS A 127 -21.53 -3.82 1.71
CA CYS A 127 -20.98 -2.97 0.66
C CYS A 127 -20.17 -1.79 1.23
N GLN A 128 -20.49 -1.32 2.44
CA GLN A 128 -19.77 -0.22 3.09
C GLN A 128 -18.32 -0.62 3.43
N VAL A 129 -18.10 -1.87 3.84
CA VAL A 129 -16.78 -2.40 4.17
C VAL A 129 -16.01 -2.72 2.89
N VAL A 130 -16.66 -3.40 1.93
CA VAL A 130 -16.05 -3.79 0.65
C VAL A 130 -15.66 -2.58 -0.21
N LEU A 131 -16.39 -1.47 -0.10
CA LEU A 131 -16.14 -0.21 -0.82
C LEU A 131 -15.45 0.84 0.05
N ASP A 132 -14.87 0.45 1.19
CA ASP A 132 -14.05 1.35 1.96
C ASP A 132 -12.69 1.54 1.26
N PRO A 133 -12.32 2.77 0.88
CA PRO A 133 -11.04 3.06 0.22
C PRO A 133 -9.83 2.80 1.11
N GLN A 134 -10.00 2.68 2.44
CA GLN A 134 -8.87 2.46 3.34
C GLN A 134 -8.24 1.07 3.20
N PHE A 135 -9.01 0.08 2.74
CA PHE A 135 -8.54 -1.28 2.56
C PHE A 135 -7.94 -1.48 1.17
N VAL A 136 -6.77 -2.10 1.15
CA VAL A 136 -5.96 -2.33 -0.05
C VAL A 136 -5.53 -3.78 -0.20
N ASP A 137 -5.61 -4.58 0.87
CA ASP A 137 -5.33 -6.01 0.88
C ASP A 137 -6.59 -6.82 1.21
N ILE A 138 -6.63 -8.06 0.72
CA ILE A 138 -7.70 -9.02 0.98
C ILE A 138 -7.15 -10.42 1.20
N GLY A 139 -7.80 -11.17 2.10
CA GLY A 139 -7.69 -12.63 2.19
C GLY A 139 -9.08 -13.24 2.27
N VAL A 140 -9.30 -14.33 1.53
CA VAL A 140 -10.56 -15.07 1.55
C VAL A 140 -10.27 -16.52 1.89
N SER A 141 -11.01 -17.06 2.84
CA SER A 141 -11.01 -18.48 3.18
C SER A 141 -12.43 -19.02 3.22
N ARG A 142 -12.54 -20.33 3.00
CA ARG A 142 -13.82 -21.04 3.03
C ARG A 142 -13.65 -22.40 3.68
N ALA A 143 -14.60 -22.74 4.55
CA ALA A 143 -14.79 -24.09 5.08
C ALA A 143 -16.25 -24.48 4.88
N GLU A 144 -16.51 -25.42 3.97
CA GLU A 144 -17.87 -25.82 3.55
C GLU A 144 -18.74 -24.65 3.06
N ARG A 145 -19.53 -24.04 3.96
CA ARG A 145 -20.43 -22.91 3.71
C ARG A 145 -20.11 -21.68 4.56
N ASP A 146 -19.08 -21.77 5.37
CA ASP A 146 -18.56 -20.66 6.15
C ASP A 146 -17.44 -20.00 5.33
N TRP A 147 -17.56 -18.70 5.16
CA TRP A 147 -16.61 -17.86 4.44
C TRP A 147 -16.09 -16.81 5.39
N ARG A 148 -14.79 -16.54 5.32
CA ARG A 148 -14.19 -15.39 5.99
C ARG A 148 -13.47 -14.53 4.97
N ILE A 149 -13.84 -13.26 4.95
CA ILE A 149 -13.26 -12.24 4.08
C ILE A 149 -12.59 -11.22 4.98
N VAL A 150 -11.27 -11.17 4.95
CA VAL A 150 -10.46 -10.22 5.72
C VAL A 150 -10.00 -9.11 4.78
N LEU A 151 -10.41 -7.88 5.06
CA LEU A 151 -10.00 -6.66 4.36
C LEU A 151 -9.06 -5.90 5.27
N ALA A 152 -7.90 -5.51 4.76
CA ALA A 152 -6.89 -4.88 5.61
C ALA A 152 -6.15 -3.73 4.92
N ARG A 153 -5.69 -2.83 5.79
CA ARG A 153 -4.73 -1.78 5.48
C ARG A 153 -3.42 -2.15 6.14
N PRO A 154 -2.37 -2.47 5.37
CA PRO A 154 -1.07 -2.73 5.93
C PRO A 154 -0.45 -1.40 6.36
N LEU A 155 0.42 -1.48 7.35
CA LEU A 155 1.49 -0.51 7.52
C LEU A 155 2.35 -0.61 6.28
N LEU A 156 2.41 0.45 5.47
CA LEU A 156 3.12 0.46 4.17
C LEU A 156 4.57 -0.06 4.30
N ALA A 157 5.23 0.21 5.43
CA ALA A 157 6.57 -0.29 5.73
C ALA A 157 6.66 -1.79 6.04
N GLY A 158 5.58 -2.46 6.41
CA GLY A 158 5.62 -3.84 6.90
C GLY A 158 5.81 -4.92 5.83
N ARG A 159 5.87 -4.53 4.55
CA ARG A 159 6.32 -5.38 3.43
C ARG A 159 7.75 -5.06 2.97
N MET A 160 8.36 -4.04 3.55
CA MET A 160 9.66 -3.50 3.13
C MET A 160 10.77 -3.97 4.06
N GLY A 161 11.99 -4.11 3.53
CA GLY A 161 13.20 -4.33 4.33
C GLY A 161 13.56 -3.09 5.16
N ASP A 162 14.68 -3.12 5.88
CA ASP A 162 15.18 -1.91 6.53
C ASP A 162 15.52 -0.81 5.49
N TRP A 163 15.71 0.42 5.98
CA TRP A 163 15.94 1.56 5.10
C TRP A 163 17.19 1.39 4.24
N GLN A 164 18.22 0.68 4.74
CA GLN A 164 19.44 0.40 4.00
C GLN A 164 19.16 -0.53 2.83
N ALA A 165 18.46 -1.64 3.05
CA ALA A 165 18.11 -2.61 2.02
C ALA A 165 17.21 -1.97 0.95
N GLU A 166 16.22 -1.17 1.35
CA GLU A 166 15.35 -0.47 0.42
C GLU A 166 16.07 0.68 -0.32
N GLY A 167 17.02 1.35 0.35
CA GLY A 167 17.90 2.34 -0.27
C GLY A 167 18.80 1.72 -1.35
N GLN A 168 19.32 0.51 -1.12
CA GLN A 168 20.08 -0.24 -2.12
C GLN A 168 19.22 -0.66 -3.33
N LYS A 169 17.99 -1.14 -3.09
CA LYS A 169 17.04 -1.41 -4.19
C LYS A 169 16.73 -0.15 -5.00
N LEU A 170 16.65 1.01 -4.34
CA LEU A 170 16.46 2.29 -5.01
C LEU A 170 17.68 2.67 -5.85
N LEU A 171 18.90 2.50 -5.32
CA LEU A 171 20.15 2.68 -6.06
C LEU A 171 20.19 1.83 -7.33
N GLU A 172 19.87 0.54 -7.22
CA GLU A 172 19.85 -0.39 -8.35
C GLU A 172 18.89 0.08 -9.45
N GLN A 173 17.68 0.50 -9.08
CA GLN A 173 16.69 0.99 -10.04
C GLN A 173 17.09 2.32 -10.67
N ILE A 174 17.68 3.24 -9.90
CA ILE A 174 18.23 4.49 -10.43
C ILE A 174 19.37 4.20 -11.41
N ASN A 175 20.26 3.27 -11.10
CA ASN A 175 21.36 2.91 -12.00
C ASN A 175 20.86 2.22 -13.28
N ALA A 176 19.82 1.39 -13.19
CA ALA A 176 19.15 0.84 -14.37
C ALA A 176 18.51 1.94 -15.24
N VAL A 177 17.96 2.99 -14.61
CA VAL A 177 17.44 4.18 -15.29
C VAL A 177 18.56 4.96 -15.99
N ARG A 178 19.68 5.21 -15.29
CA ARG A 178 20.84 5.98 -15.78
C ARG A 178 21.59 5.29 -16.91
N ALA A 179 21.54 3.95 -16.99
CA ALA A 179 22.20 3.18 -18.05
C ALA A 179 21.65 3.44 -19.47
N GLN A 180 20.55 4.17 -19.60
CA GLN A 180 19.90 4.45 -20.89
C GLN A 180 19.72 5.95 -21.10
N PRO A 181 19.85 6.46 -22.34
CA PRO A 181 19.46 7.82 -22.66
C PRO A 181 17.97 8.05 -22.36
N ARG A 182 17.63 9.23 -21.83
CA ARG A 182 16.24 9.55 -21.45
C ARG A 182 15.85 10.97 -21.81
N GLN A 183 14.56 11.15 -22.02
CA GLN A 183 13.95 12.47 -22.21
C GLN A 183 13.32 12.90 -20.88
N CYS A 184 13.83 13.96 -20.27
CA CYS A 184 13.25 14.58 -19.08
C CYS A 184 12.70 15.95 -19.49
N ALA A 185 11.38 16.04 -19.70
CA ALA A 185 10.66 17.28 -19.98
C ALA A 185 11.28 18.21 -21.04
N GLY A 186 11.42 17.71 -22.27
CA GLY A 186 11.97 18.49 -23.38
C GLY A 186 13.49 18.50 -23.47
N GLN A 187 14.20 18.16 -22.38
CA GLN A 187 15.65 17.95 -22.40
C GLN A 187 16.00 16.48 -22.60
N ARG A 188 16.94 16.22 -23.52
CA ARG A 188 17.51 14.88 -23.73
C ARG A 188 18.76 14.72 -22.88
N PHE A 189 18.79 13.67 -22.08
CA PHE A 189 19.96 13.22 -21.33
C PHE A 189 20.56 11.98 -22.00
N ALA A 190 21.88 11.94 -22.12
CA ALA A 190 22.59 10.70 -22.47
C ALA A 190 22.50 9.69 -21.32
N ALA A 191 22.95 8.45 -21.56
CA ALA A 191 23.20 7.54 -20.44
C ALA A 191 24.24 8.16 -19.50
N ALA A 192 24.03 8.02 -18.20
CA ALA A 192 24.91 8.56 -17.16
C ALA A 192 25.64 7.41 -16.44
N PRO A 193 26.86 7.64 -15.94
CA PRO A 193 27.58 6.64 -15.14
C PRO A 193 26.76 6.18 -13.93
N PRO A 194 26.90 4.91 -13.49
CA PRO A 194 26.23 4.45 -12.29
C PRO A 194 26.72 5.22 -11.06
N LEU A 195 25.82 5.46 -10.12
CA LEU A 195 26.12 6.03 -8.82
C LEU A 195 26.67 4.94 -7.89
N ALA A 196 27.59 5.32 -7.02
CA ALA A 196 28.07 4.51 -5.90
C ALA A 196 27.27 4.81 -4.63
N TRP A 197 27.11 3.83 -3.75
CA TRP A 197 26.45 4.05 -2.46
C TRP A 197 27.34 4.85 -1.51
N SER A 198 26.77 5.90 -0.89
CA SER A 198 27.37 6.66 0.20
C SER A 198 26.57 6.46 1.49
N SER A 199 27.20 5.86 2.49
CA SER A 199 26.56 5.64 3.81
C SER A 199 26.25 6.96 4.53
N VAL A 200 27.08 7.99 4.32
CA VAL A 200 26.89 9.32 4.91
C VAL A 200 25.63 9.97 4.35
N LEU A 201 25.48 10.00 3.02
CA LEU A 201 24.26 10.49 2.38
C LEU A 201 23.04 9.62 2.75
N GLY A 202 23.23 8.31 2.91
CA GLY A 202 22.18 7.40 3.33
C GLY A 202 21.63 7.74 4.71
N GLY A 203 22.51 8.02 5.67
CA GLY A 203 22.12 8.47 7.01
C GLY A 203 21.39 9.83 6.99
N ALA A 204 21.86 10.78 6.19
CA ALA A 204 21.19 12.07 6.03
C ALA A 204 19.79 11.93 5.40
N ALA A 205 19.64 11.08 4.38
CA ALA A 205 18.37 10.78 3.74
C ALA A 205 17.39 10.10 4.70
N GLU A 206 17.88 9.21 5.57
CA GLU A 206 17.07 8.53 6.58
C GLU A 206 16.54 9.51 7.63
N SER A 207 17.42 10.37 8.13
CA SER A 207 17.04 11.41 9.09
C SER A 207 15.97 12.33 8.53
N HIS A 208 16.09 12.75 7.25
CA HIS A 208 15.09 13.61 6.62
C HIS A 208 13.77 12.88 6.38
N SER A 209 13.81 11.63 5.93
CA SER A 209 12.60 10.80 5.77
C SER A 209 11.86 10.63 7.11
N ARG A 210 12.58 10.39 8.20
CA ARG A 210 11.99 10.33 9.56
C ARG A 210 11.42 11.66 10.01
N ALA A 211 12.10 12.77 9.71
CA ALA A 211 11.61 14.10 10.03
C ALA A 211 10.26 14.36 9.31
N MET A 212 10.19 14.07 8.01
CA MET A 212 8.95 14.19 7.23
C MET A 212 7.82 13.31 7.78
N ALA A 213 8.14 12.05 8.12
CA ALA A 213 7.17 11.11 8.68
C ALA A 213 6.63 11.58 10.05
N ASN A 214 7.51 11.80 11.01
CA ASN A 214 7.15 12.17 12.39
C ASN A 214 6.55 13.59 12.46
N GLY A 215 7.00 14.47 11.59
CA GLY A 215 6.57 15.86 11.52
C GLY A 215 5.37 16.08 10.60
N ASN A 216 4.85 15.03 9.96
CA ASN A 216 3.76 15.11 8.97
C ASN A 216 3.92 16.29 7.99
N PHE A 217 5.05 16.34 7.28
CA PHE A 217 5.32 17.36 6.27
C PHE A 217 6.04 16.76 5.05
N PHE A 218 6.01 17.48 3.92
CA PHE A 218 6.66 17.07 2.68
C PHE A 218 7.33 18.27 2.02
N ASP A 219 8.62 18.46 2.29
CA ASP A 219 9.42 19.59 1.81
C ASP A 219 10.91 19.19 1.72
N HIS A 220 11.64 19.84 0.82
CA HIS A 220 13.10 19.74 0.70
C HIS A 220 13.82 20.43 1.86
N LYS A 221 13.21 21.45 2.48
CA LYS A 221 13.73 22.07 3.70
C LYS A 221 13.20 21.37 4.93
N ASP A 222 14.07 21.17 5.92
CA ASP A 222 13.60 20.74 7.24
C ASP A 222 12.87 21.90 7.96
N ARG A 223 12.27 21.62 9.12
CA ARG A 223 11.53 22.63 9.90
C ARG A 223 12.41 23.75 10.48
N ASP A 224 13.71 23.51 10.60
CA ASP A 224 14.68 24.52 11.01
C ASP A 224 15.18 25.35 9.78
N GLY A 225 14.68 25.04 8.58
CA GLY A 225 15.01 25.71 7.34
C GLY A 225 16.25 25.16 6.63
N ARG A 226 16.86 24.07 7.13
CA ARG A 226 18.06 23.47 6.54
C ARG A 226 17.75 22.85 5.20
N THR A 227 18.61 23.14 4.24
CA THR A 227 18.58 22.61 2.87
C THR A 227 19.17 21.18 2.81
N PRO A 228 19.01 20.45 1.69
CA PRO A 228 19.67 19.17 1.50
C PRO A 228 21.20 19.23 1.67
N SER A 229 21.83 20.32 1.21
CA SER A 229 23.27 20.53 1.38
C SER A 229 23.67 20.71 2.84
N ASP A 230 22.92 21.51 3.61
CA ASP A 230 23.16 21.70 5.04
C ASP A 230 23.05 20.36 5.79
N ARG A 231 22.06 19.52 5.44
CA ARG A 231 21.89 18.19 6.04
C ARG A 231 23.03 17.24 5.67
N ALA A 232 23.50 17.26 4.43
CA ALA A 232 24.63 16.44 3.99
C ALA A 232 25.94 16.86 4.69
N GLU A 233 26.20 18.16 4.79
CA GLU A 233 27.37 18.72 5.49
C GLU A 233 27.35 18.38 6.98
N LEU A 234 26.21 18.56 7.66
CA LEU A 234 26.04 18.19 9.06
C LEU A 234 26.21 16.69 9.32
N ALA A 235 25.89 15.84 8.33
CA ALA A 235 26.15 14.41 8.38
C ALA A 235 27.63 14.05 8.13
N GLY A 236 28.47 15.02 7.76
CA GLY A 236 29.90 14.84 7.49
C GLY A 236 30.23 14.53 6.03
N TYR A 237 29.32 14.79 5.09
CA TYR A 237 29.61 14.66 3.67
C TYR A 237 30.48 15.83 3.19
N THR A 238 31.59 15.53 2.51
CA THR A 238 32.59 16.53 2.12
C THR A 238 32.52 16.94 0.65
N GLY A 239 31.61 16.36 -0.13
CA GLY A 239 31.47 16.66 -1.56
C GLY A 239 30.75 17.99 -1.80
N GLY A 240 31.14 18.70 -2.87
CA GLY A 240 30.67 20.05 -3.15
C GLY A 240 29.32 20.16 -3.85
N LEU A 241 28.85 19.08 -4.51
CA LEU A 241 27.59 19.08 -5.26
C LEU A 241 26.57 18.16 -4.60
N ILE A 242 25.40 18.72 -4.25
CA ILE A 242 24.29 17.99 -3.65
C ILE A 242 23.01 18.18 -4.47
N GLY A 243 22.29 17.08 -4.68
CA GLY A 243 20.92 17.08 -5.22
C GLY A 243 20.00 16.24 -4.33
N GLU A 244 18.68 16.47 -4.43
CA GLU A 244 17.69 15.70 -3.67
C GLU A 244 16.46 15.40 -4.52
N ASN A 245 15.97 14.16 -4.42
CA ASN A 245 14.59 13.82 -4.76
C ASN A 245 13.88 13.28 -3.51
N ILE A 246 12.62 13.67 -3.32
CA ILE A 246 11.73 13.14 -2.28
C ILE A 246 10.48 12.52 -2.89
N ALA A 247 9.91 11.52 -2.23
CA ALA A 247 8.63 10.91 -2.62
C ALA A 247 7.83 10.51 -1.39
N ALA A 248 6.52 10.34 -1.53
CA ALA A 248 5.65 9.95 -0.43
C ALA A 248 4.53 9.02 -0.92
N ALA A 249 3.91 8.27 -0.01
CA ALA A 249 2.81 7.34 -0.28
C ALA A 249 3.14 6.21 -1.30
N MET A 250 4.42 5.89 -1.47
CA MET A 250 4.90 4.82 -2.37
C MET A 250 5.54 3.70 -1.55
N ASP A 251 5.09 2.47 -1.72
CA ASP A 251 5.42 1.30 -0.90
C ASP A 251 6.57 0.44 -1.44
N ASN A 252 7.28 0.91 -2.46
CA ASN A 252 8.47 0.25 -2.99
C ASN A 252 9.30 1.18 -3.89
N ALA A 253 10.57 0.84 -4.07
CA ALA A 253 11.51 1.60 -4.88
C ALA A 253 11.10 1.79 -6.35
N ARG A 254 10.34 0.86 -6.95
CA ARG A 254 9.93 0.97 -8.37
C ARG A 254 8.93 2.09 -8.56
N LYS A 255 7.89 2.12 -7.72
CA LYS A 255 6.89 3.21 -7.72
C LYS A 255 7.56 4.57 -7.50
N VAL A 256 8.56 4.64 -6.62
CA VAL A 256 9.35 5.86 -6.36
C VAL A 256 10.08 6.34 -7.62
N VAL A 257 10.83 5.46 -8.28
CA VAL A 257 11.57 5.79 -9.50
C VAL A 257 10.62 6.17 -10.64
N ASP A 258 9.53 5.43 -10.83
CA ASP A 258 8.52 5.75 -11.86
C ASP A 258 7.90 7.13 -11.62
N GLY A 259 7.58 7.47 -10.36
CA GLY A 259 7.08 8.78 -9.97
C GLY A 259 8.09 9.91 -10.23
N TRP A 260 9.38 9.69 -9.95
CA TRP A 260 10.43 10.65 -10.25
C TRP A 260 10.67 10.82 -11.75
N LEU A 261 10.58 9.75 -12.54
CA LEU A 261 10.69 9.83 -14.00
C LEU A 261 9.53 10.61 -14.63
N ALA A 262 8.34 10.55 -14.05
CA ALA A 262 7.19 11.33 -14.48
C ALA A 262 7.31 12.84 -14.14
N SER A 263 8.23 13.21 -13.23
CA SER A 263 8.49 14.61 -12.86
C SER A 263 9.69 15.17 -13.62
N PRO A 264 9.53 16.25 -14.40
CA PRO A 264 10.62 16.94 -15.10
C PRO A 264 11.90 17.14 -14.27
N GLY A 265 11.78 17.75 -13.08
CA GLY A 265 12.91 18.12 -12.23
C GLY A 265 13.57 16.90 -11.60
N HIS A 266 12.77 15.95 -11.10
CA HIS A 266 13.29 14.73 -10.49
C HIS A 266 13.99 13.84 -11.53
N CYS A 267 13.43 13.72 -12.74
CA CYS A 267 14.04 13.01 -13.86
C CYS A 267 15.40 13.63 -14.24
N ALA A 268 15.47 14.97 -14.35
CA ALA A 268 16.71 15.67 -14.65
C ALA A 268 17.77 15.43 -13.55
N ASN A 269 17.38 15.43 -12.28
CA ASN A 269 18.26 15.14 -11.15
C ASN A 269 18.81 13.70 -11.20
N LEU A 270 17.93 12.71 -11.47
CA LEU A 270 18.31 11.30 -11.65
C LEU A 270 19.35 11.11 -12.77
N MET A 271 19.18 11.85 -13.87
CA MET A 271 20.01 11.72 -15.06
C MET A 271 21.21 12.68 -15.08
N ASN A 272 21.42 13.49 -14.05
CA ASN A 272 22.53 14.44 -14.00
C ASN A 272 23.87 13.67 -13.93
N PRO A 273 24.75 13.82 -14.94
CA PRO A 273 26.02 13.08 -15.02
C PRO A 273 27.07 13.60 -14.05
N GLN A 274 26.85 14.75 -13.39
CA GLN A 274 27.79 15.29 -12.40
C GLN A 274 27.77 14.52 -11.09
N PHE A 275 26.67 13.83 -10.77
CA PHE A 275 26.60 12.99 -9.58
C PHE A 275 27.31 11.65 -9.78
N SER A 276 28.06 11.24 -8.76
CA SER A 276 28.76 9.96 -8.68
C SER A 276 28.35 9.12 -7.47
N GLU A 277 27.65 9.70 -6.49
CA GLU A 277 27.24 9.04 -5.26
C GLU A 277 25.74 9.19 -4.99
N LEU A 278 25.17 8.23 -4.26
CA LEU A 278 23.80 8.22 -3.79
C LEU A 278 23.73 7.72 -2.35
N GLY A 279 22.94 8.39 -1.52
CA GLY A 279 22.36 7.82 -0.32
C GLY A 279 20.85 7.94 -0.37
N ALA A 280 20.14 6.88 0.00
CA ALA A 280 18.68 6.87 -0.04
C ALA A 280 18.08 6.13 1.15
N ALA A 281 16.90 6.56 1.57
CA ALA A 281 16.20 5.91 2.65
C ALA A 281 14.70 6.16 2.54
N TYR A 282 13.95 5.35 3.28
CA TYR A 282 12.55 5.62 3.58
C TYR A 282 12.35 5.69 5.09
N ALA A 283 11.26 6.34 5.50
CA ALA A 283 10.69 6.19 6.82
C ALA A 283 9.17 6.14 6.71
N ALA A 284 8.53 5.50 7.67
CA ALA A 284 7.08 5.42 7.73
C ALA A 284 6.57 5.82 9.10
N ASP A 285 5.49 6.58 9.11
CA ASP A 285 4.66 6.82 10.28
C ASP A 285 3.20 6.68 9.82
N PRO A 286 2.47 5.64 10.24
CA PRO A 286 1.07 5.45 9.84
C PRO A 286 0.13 6.54 10.37
N LYS A 287 0.58 7.40 11.29
CA LYS A 287 -0.17 8.58 11.75
C LYS A 287 -0.01 9.79 10.85
N SER A 288 0.97 9.79 9.94
CA SER A 288 1.15 10.87 8.98
C SER A 288 0.19 10.70 7.79
N ASP A 289 -0.05 11.80 7.06
CA ASP A 289 -0.99 11.82 5.95
C ASP A 289 -0.53 10.91 4.79
N ALA A 290 0.77 10.83 4.53
CA ALA A 290 1.31 9.99 3.45
C ALA A 290 1.71 8.58 3.90
N GLY A 291 1.82 8.31 5.20
CA GLY A 291 2.21 7.02 5.78
C GLY A 291 3.67 6.60 5.57
N ILE A 292 4.26 6.91 4.40
CA ILE A 292 5.62 6.60 4.01
C ILE A 292 6.25 7.76 3.22
N TYR A 293 7.53 8.01 3.47
CA TYR A 293 8.34 9.06 2.85
C TYR A 293 9.68 8.50 2.44
N TRP A 294 10.19 8.97 1.31
CA TRP A 294 11.48 8.62 0.74
C TRP A 294 12.31 9.86 0.50
N THR A 295 13.60 9.73 0.71
CA THR A 295 14.60 10.73 0.34
C THR A 295 15.74 10.03 -0.38
N ALA A 296 16.18 10.62 -1.50
CA ALA A 296 17.40 10.25 -2.21
C ALA A 296 18.28 11.50 -2.32
N LEU A 297 19.46 11.45 -1.69
CA LEU A 297 20.49 12.47 -1.77
C LEU A 297 21.56 12.02 -2.76
N PHE A 298 21.83 12.88 -3.74
CA PHE A 298 22.84 12.70 -4.78
C PHE A 298 24.05 13.54 -4.42
N GLY A 299 25.24 12.98 -4.59
CA GLY A 299 26.49 13.63 -4.25
C GLY A 299 27.54 13.52 -5.34
N ALA A 300 28.50 14.44 -5.33
CA ALA A 300 29.79 14.31 -5.99
C ALA A 300 30.88 14.98 -5.14
N PRO A 301 32.11 14.42 -5.12
CA PRO A 301 33.28 15.05 -4.52
C PRO A 301 33.53 16.48 -5.01
#